data_AF-A0A9W6XNF6-F1
#
_entry.id   AF-A0A9W6XNF6-F1
#
_cell.length_a   1.000
_cell.length_b   1.000
_cell.length_c   1.000
_cell.angle_alpha   90.00
_cell.angle_beta   90.00
_cell.angle_gamma   90.00
#
_symmetry.space_group_name_H-M   'P 1'
#
loop_
_entity.id
_entity.type
_entity.pdbx_description
1 polymer ?
#
loop_
_entity_poly.entity_id
_entity_poly.type
_entity_poly.pdbx_seq_one_letter_code
_entity_poly.pdbx_strand_id
1 'polypeptide(L)'
;MAKPTTRFRSTLLLSVVALLACVPVASVAGSTSSTEPTSQSLHSDQHDVQAKRQLRSYSWEVVDADDNTTEERALEKFTTPVKNLAEKVKLKMTSDNQQATNKLFEKLNLGAVKSNVFESPQFQTWTTKVTKAYKKKPELGELAMVATLRANHDDDVVAGMITAAKDVSDTKTLADKLEEALLKTWAKDDETVDAVFKLLKLDQVKENLLQSPSLSIWAAYVTKLGKNADELLFAELKARYKTDEALASMLVSAKETSKTHLIAKRLEEIQLQNWLKDGKTAGDAFKILELNKDGNLFENTALITWVGYVRKLDKERSDKMMFAVLQAHFSDKDLARKIIVAKANSKTEGVAEGLELAQVKDWITKGMTTDKVFKILGLDNEGEKLLESPALRTLMTYFEELDRPRKTELLFSALKSRYDEAVLTTMIRTAMKSTSTRSLAQGLQGQLWLSNKVSADEAFKLLKLEREGTGILESPNLRIWISYVAKLSKNNKYDSTVINKLETSFGGDMKLARVLYSPDVKTNGVNVQILKEMQFKDWAYNKGVDPRELSKKKEFDLLEGKDLEHREA
;
A
#
# COMPACT_ATOMS: atom_id res chain seq x y z
N MET A 1 34.27 -21.21 45.37
CA MET A 1 34.21 -22.26 44.31
C MET A 1 34.76 -21.69 43.01
N ALA A 2 35.37 -22.57 42.21
CA ALA A 2 36.41 -22.32 41.21
C ALA A 2 36.01 -21.50 39.95
N LYS A 3 36.85 -20.50 39.61
CA LYS A 3 37.63 -20.25 38.35
C LYS A 3 36.94 -20.40 36.94
N PRO A 4 37.51 -19.86 35.83
CA PRO A 4 37.92 -18.46 35.52
C PRO A 4 37.80 -18.08 33.99
N THR A 5 38.27 -16.89 33.60
CA THR A 5 38.90 -16.51 32.28
C THR A 5 38.02 -16.54 30.99
N THR A 6 38.11 -15.62 30.02
CA THR A 6 39.32 -15.36 29.20
C THR A 6 39.21 -14.08 28.34
N ARG A 7 40.35 -13.37 28.30
CA ARG A 7 40.96 -12.34 27.42
C ARG A 7 40.36 -11.91 26.06
N PHE A 8 40.51 -10.59 25.83
CA PHE A 8 40.93 -9.86 24.61
C PHE A 8 41.49 -10.63 23.41
N ARG A 9 41.06 -10.21 22.19
CA ARG A 9 41.83 -9.87 20.96
C ARG A 9 40.83 -9.56 19.83
N SER A 10 40.65 -8.32 19.38
CA SER A 10 41.37 -7.67 18.27
C SER A 10 41.62 -8.58 17.06
N THR A 11 40.77 -8.48 16.03
CA THR A 11 41.16 -8.77 14.64
C THR A 11 40.54 -7.74 13.70
N LEU A 12 41.45 -7.11 12.96
CA LEU A 12 41.30 -6.16 11.88
C LEU A 12 40.99 -6.94 10.59
N LEU A 13 40.02 -6.51 9.78
CA LEU A 13 39.87 -7.00 8.41
C LEU A 13 39.59 -5.81 7.48
N LEU A 14 40.69 -5.34 6.89
CA LEU A 14 40.77 -4.42 5.76
C LEU A 14 40.91 -5.30 4.52
N SER A 15 39.95 -5.26 3.60
CA SER A 15 40.14 -5.81 2.25
C SER A 15 39.95 -4.71 1.21
N VAL A 16 41.09 -4.32 0.64
CA VAL A 16 41.26 -3.54 -0.57
C VAL A 16 41.13 -4.48 -1.76
N VAL A 17 40.31 -4.16 -2.75
CA VAL A 17 40.50 -4.64 -4.13
C VAL A 17 40.32 -3.45 -5.06
N ALA A 18 41.44 -2.97 -5.59
CA ALA A 18 41.51 -2.14 -6.78
C ALA A 18 42.23 -2.96 -7.86
N LEU A 19 41.68 -3.01 -9.07
CA LEU A 19 42.47 -3.13 -10.29
C LEU A 19 41.68 -2.59 -11.49
N LEU A 20 42.37 -1.70 -12.19
CA LEU A 20 42.04 -0.94 -13.39
C LEU A 20 42.06 -1.81 -14.65
N ALA A 21 41.25 -1.44 -15.65
CA ALA A 21 41.71 -1.32 -17.04
C ALA A 21 40.79 -0.39 -17.85
N CYS A 22 41.33 0.77 -18.23
CA CYS A 22 40.90 1.55 -19.40
C CYS A 22 41.90 1.27 -20.53
N VAL A 23 41.45 1.31 -21.79
CA VAL A 23 42.02 2.10 -22.92
C VAL A 23 41.13 1.90 -24.18
N PRO A 24 41.04 2.89 -25.09
CA PRO A 24 39.92 3.10 -26.02
C PRO A 24 40.28 3.05 -27.53
N VAL A 25 39.33 3.47 -28.38
CA VAL A 25 39.44 4.00 -29.78
C VAL A 25 39.43 2.88 -30.86
N ALA A 26 38.68 2.91 -31.99
CA ALA A 26 38.37 3.99 -32.92
C ALA A 26 37.09 3.76 -33.76
N SER A 27 36.60 4.88 -34.32
CA SER A 27 35.54 5.08 -35.32
C SER A 27 36.03 4.90 -36.76
N VAL A 28 35.17 4.44 -37.70
CA VAL A 28 35.03 4.82 -39.14
C VAL A 28 33.63 4.30 -39.58
N ALA A 29 32.60 5.14 -39.82
CA ALA A 29 32.24 5.95 -41.00
C ALA A 29 31.75 5.17 -42.25
N GLY A 30 30.63 5.63 -42.84
CA GLY A 30 30.15 5.32 -44.21
C GLY A 30 28.84 4.51 -44.24
N SER A 31 27.64 5.11 -44.25
CA SER A 31 26.93 5.77 -45.37
C SER A 31 26.24 4.79 -46.35
N THR A 32 24.94 5.05 -46.56
CA THR A 32 24.11 4.75 -47.76
C THR A 32 23.82 3.27 -48.05
N SER A 33 22.66 2.82 -48.52
CA SER A 33 21.35 3.37 -48.85
C SER A 33 20.50 2.17 -49.32
N SER A 34 19.20 2.17 -49.03
CA SER A 34 18.10 1.64 -49.87
C SER A 34 18.37 0.45 -50.80
N THR A 35 17.61 -0.64 -50.65
CA THR A 35 16.51 -1.06 -51.56
C THR A 35 16.08 -2.51 -51.28
N GLU A 36 14.79 -2.70 -51.00
CA GLU A 36 14.03 -3.90 -51.41
C GLU A 36 14.10 -4.04 -52.94
N PRO A 37 14.05 -5.27 -53.53
CA PRO A 37 12.76 -5.97 -53.74
C PRO A 37 12.85 -7.51 -53.60
N THR A 38 11.82 -8.15 -53.07
CA THR A 38 10.74 -8.85 -53.81
C THR A 38 11.18 -10.11 -54.56
N SER A 39 10.75 -11.24 -53.99
CA SER A 39 10.13 -12.41 -54.63
C SER A 39 10.73 -12.98 -55.92
N GLN A 40 11.04 -14.28 -55.89
CA GLN A 40 10.38 -15.23 -56.79
C GLN A 40 10.58 -16.68 -56.33
N SER A 41 9.49 -17.42 -56.43
CA SER A 41 9.40 -18.88 -56.31
C SER A 41 9.87 -19.56 -57.59
N LEU A 42 10.23 -20.85 -57.45
CA LEU A 42 9.94 -22.03 -58.31
C LEU A 42 11.01 -23.09 -57.95
N HIS A 43 10.65 -24.25 -57.40
CA HIS A 43 10.26 -25.49 -58.13
C HIS A 43 11.37 -25.95 -59.09
N SER A 44 11.88 -27.18 -59.12
CA SER A 44 11.66 -28.45 -58.41
C SER A 44 12.89 -29.35 -58.68
N ASP A 45 12.77 -30.62 -58.26
CA ASP A 45 13.51 -31.81 -58.69
C ASP A 45 14.72 -32.19 -57.83
N GLN A 46 14.64 -33.20 -56.94
CA GLN A 46 14.32 -34.64 -57.07
C GLN A 46 15.57 -35.48 -57.44
N HIS A 47 16.02 -36.29 -56.48
CA HIS A 47 16.53 -37.67 -56.57
C HIS A 47 16.96 -38.07 -55.14
N ASP A 48 16.16 -38.83 -54.39
CA ASP A 48 15.97 -40.29 -54.46
C ASP A 48 17.18 -41.08 -53.95
N VAL A 49 17.10 -41.59 -52.71
CA VAL A 49 17.62 -42.92 -52.35
C VAL A 49 16.65 -43.59 -51.36
N GLN A 50 16.09 -44.67 -51.87
CA GLN A 50 15.26 -45.70 -51.25
C GLN A 50 16.03 -46.55 -50.22
N ALA A 51 15.36 -46.91 -49.11
CA ALA A 51 15.49 -48.25 -48.51
C ALA A 51 14.24 -48.61 -47.68
N LYS A 52 13.56 -49.69 -48.09
CA LYS A 52 12.38 -50.33 -47.48
C LYS A 52 12.78 -51.39 -46.44
N ARG A 53 11.93 -51.59 -45.41
CA ARG A 53 11.46 -52.91 -44.85
C ARG A 53 10.55 -52.62 -43.62
N GLN A 54 9.22 -52.73 -43.69
CA GLN A 54 8.31 -53.91 -43.70
C GLN A 54 7.90 -54.44 -42.30
N LEU A 55 6.67 -54.06 -41.91
CA LEU A 55 5.53 -54.82 -41.35
C LEU A 55 5.72 -55.89 -40.25
N ARG A 56 4.93 -55.76 -39.18
CA ARG A 56 4.07 -56.83 -38.60
C ARG A 56 2.92 -56.24 -37.76
N SER A 57 1.70 -56.40 -38.25
CA SER A 57 0.43 -56.30 -37.51
C SER A 57 0.02 -57.70 -37.09
N TYR A 58 -0.48 -57.88 -35.86
CA TYR A 58 -1.06 -59.14 -35.41
C TYR A 58 -2.59 -59.05 -35.47
N SER A 59 -3.15 -59.92 -36.32
CA SER A 59 -4.56 -60.28 -36.43
C SER A 59 -4.92 -61.29 -35.33
N TRP A 60 -6.15 -61.23 -34.83
CA TRP A 60 -6.86 -62.43 -34.36
C TRP A 60 -8.30 -62.38 -34.89
N GLU A 61 -8.72 -63.50 -35.46
CA GLU A 61 -9.96 -63.71 -36.21
C GLU A 61 -11.18 -64.02 -35.33
N VAL A 62 -12.32 -63.85 -35.99
CA VAL A 62 -13.73 -63.89 -35.61
C VAL A 62 -14.25 -65.32 -35.38
N VAL A 63 -15.31 -65.46 -34.56
CA VAL A 63 -16.40 -66.42 -34.80
C VAL A 63 -17.75 -65.69 -34.57
N ASP A 64 -18.69 -65.98 -35.47
CA ASP A 64 -19.91 -65.29 -35.87
C ASP A 64 -21.07 -65.20 -34.84
N ALA A 65 -21.97 -64.22 -35.03
CA ALA A 65 -23.33 -64.47 -35.57
C ALA A 65 -24.23 -63.20 -35.60
N ASP A 66 -24.96 -63.07 -36.72
CA ASP A 66 -26.20 -62.32 -37.00
C ASP A 66 -26.22 -60.78 -37.13
N ASP A 67 -26.00 -60.33 -38.38
CA ASP A 67 -27.03 -59.78 -39.29
C ASP A 67 -28.10 -58.83 -38.70
N ASN A 68 -28.04 -57.53 -39.04
CA ASN A 68 -28.84 -57.03 -40.17
C ASN A 68 -28.45 -55.60 -40.59
N THR A 69 -28.32 -55.47 -41.90
CA THR A 69 -28.26 -54.29 -42.78
C THR A 69 -29.15 -53.11 -42.33
N THR A 70 -28.84 -51.83 -42.60
CA THR A 70 -28.82 -51.22 -43.94
C THR A 70 -28.16 -49.82 -43.92
N GLU A 71 -27.57 -49.48 -45.06
CA GLU A 71 -27.03 -48.20 -45.54
C GLU A 71 -28.02 -47.01 -45.39
N GLU A 72 -27.71 -45.70 -45.56
CA GLU A 72 -26.89 -45.04 -46.57
C GLU A 72 -26.87 -43.50 -46.33
N ARG A 73 -25.87 -42.83 -46.93
CA ARG A 73 -25.88 -41.49 -47.56
C ARG A 73 -25.62 -40.18 -46.78
N ALA A 74 -24.65 -39.47 -47.35
CA ALA A 74 -24.15 -38.13 -47.08
C ALA A 74 -25.04 -37.02 -47.66
N LEU A 75 -24.99 -35.81 -47.08
CA LEU A 75 -24.59 -34.57 -47.78
C LEU A 75 -24.46 -33.36 -46.82
N GLU A 76 -23.50 -32.50 -47.15
CA GLU A 76 -23.26 -31.17 -46.57
C GLU A 76 -24.44 -30.19 -46.73
N LYS A 77 -24.60 -29.29 -45.74
CA LYS A 77 -24.81 -27.84 -45.94
C LYS A 77 -24.86 -27.08 -44.60
N PHE A 78 -24.06 -26.01 -44.53
CA PHE A 78 -24.07 -25.01 -43.46
C PHE A 78 -25.46 -24.37 -43.29
N THR A 79 -26.03 -24.44 -42.08
CA THR A 79 -26.70 -23.35 -41.35
C THR A 79 -27.19 -23.87 -39.98
N THR A 80 -26.97 -23.06 -38.92
CA THR A 80 -27.42 -23.20 -37.51
C THR A 80 -26.64 -24.13 -36.54
N PRO A 81 -26.01 -23.59 -35.48
CA PRO A 81 -25.44 -24.39 -34.38
C PRO A 81 -26.46 -24.93 -33.35
N VAL A 82 -27.71 -24.43 -33.35
CA VAL A 82 -28.64 -24.65 -32.21
C VAL A 82 -29.27 -26.05 -32.21
N LYS A 83 -29.44 -26.71 -33.36
CA LYS A 83 -30.07 -28.05 -33.43
C LYS A 83 -29.14 -29.21 -33.06
N ASN A 84 -27.84 -29.08 -33.31
CA ASN A 84 -26.87 -30.16 -33.05
C ASN A 84 -26.62 -30.42 -31.55
N LEU A 85 -26.85 -29.44 -30.67
CA LEU A 85 -26.63 -29.62 -29.22
C LEU A 85 -27.76 -30.44 -28.59
N ALA A 86 -29.02 -30.16 -28.95
CA ALA A 86 -30.18 -30.94 -28.49
C ALA A 86 -30.16 -32.38 -29.01
N GLU A 87 -29.67 -32.62 -30.24
CA GLU A 87 -29.49 -33.97 -30.79
C GLU A 87 -28.34 -34.74 -30.14
N LYS A 88 -27.19 -34.08 -29.84
CA LYS A 88 -26.09 -34.69 -29.06
C LYS A 88 -26.48 -35.01 -27.61
N VAL A 89 -27.32 -34.19 -26.97
CA VAL A 89 -27.82 -34.42 -25.60
C VAL A 89 -28.88 -35.53 -25.58
N LYS A 90 -29.76 -35.63 -26.61
CA LYS A 90 -30.76 -36.71 -26.72
C LYS A 90 -30.16 -38.11 -26.78
N LEU A 91 -28.95 -38.27 -27.34
CA LEU A 91 -28.33 -39.59 -27.54
C LEU A 91 -27.51 -40.11 -26.33
N LYS A 92 -27.14 -39.27 -25.34
CA LYS A 92 -26.16 -39.65 -24.29
C LYS A 92 -26.75 -40.09 -22.93
N MET A 93 -28.07 -40.10 -22.74
CA MET A 93 -28.72 -40.52 -21.47
C MET A 93 -30.07 -41.25 -21.71
N THR A 94 -30.04 -42.44 -22.31
CA THR A 94 -31.22 -43.29 -22.54
C THR A 94 -31.54 -44.17 -21.32
N SER A 95 -31.90 -43.56 -20.19
CA SER A 95 -32.48 -44.30 -19.05
C SER A 95 -33.94 -43.93 -18.86
N ASP A 96 -34.76 -44.88 -18.42
CA ASP A 96 -36.19 -44.66 -18.10
C ASP A 96 -36.38 -43.50 -17.11
N ASN A 97 -35.43 -43.35 -16.18
CA ASN A 97 -35.43 -42.25 -15.21
C ASN A 97 -35.18 -40.88 -15.85
N GLN A 98 -34.35 -40.78 -16.90
CA GLN A 98 -34.16 -39.53 -17.64
C GLN A 98 -35.43 -39.16 -18.40
N GLN A 99 -36.05 -40.13 -19.07
CA GLN A 99 -37.30 -39.89 -19.79
C GLN A 99 -38.42 -39.43 -18.84
N ALA A 100 -38.52 -40.06 -17.65
CA ALA A 100 -39.46 -39.65 -16.62
C ALA A 100 -39.17 -38.22 -16.09
N THR A 101 -37.89 -37.88 -15.96
CA THR A 101 -37.44 -36.53 -15.56
C THR A 101 -37.87 -35.46 -16.57
N ASN A 102 -37.65 -35.71 -17.86
CA ASN A 102 -38.03 -34.81 -18.95
C ASN A 102 -39.56 -34.66 -19.02
N LYS A 103 -40.31 -35.77 -19.00
CA LYS A 103 -41.79 -35.75 -19.03
C LYS A 103 -42.38 -34.98 -17.85
N LEU A 104 -41.77 -35.10 -16.66
CA LEU A 104 -42.23 -34.35 -15.50
C LEU A 104 -41.94 -32.84 -15.63
N PHE A 105 -40.81 -32.46 -16.22
CA PHE A 105 -40.46 -31.07 -16.49
C PHE A 105 -41.48 -30.41 -17.44
N GLU A 106 -41.82 -31.10 -18.52
CA GLU A 106 -42.86 -30.67 -19.48
C GLU A 106 -44.25 -30.60 -18.84
N LYS A 107 -44.63 -31.62 -18.07
CA LYS A 107 -45.94 -31.68 -17.38
C LYS A 107 -46.14 -30.53 -16.39
N LEU A 108 -45.06 -30.09 -15.75
CA LEU A 108 -45.07 -28.95 -14.82
C LEU A 108 -44.92 -27.61 -15.54
N ASN A 109 -44.87 -27.60 -16.88
CA ASN A 109 -44.76 -26.43 -17.74
C ASN A 109 -43.57 -25.54 -17.38
N LEU A 110 -42.44 -26.14 -16.97
CA LEU A 110 -41.28 -25.41 -16.46
C LEU A 110 -40.49 -24.68 -17.56
N GLY A 111 -40.56 -25.17 -18.81
CA GLY A 111 -39.91 -24.52 -19.96
C GLY A 111 -40.54 -23.18 -20.37
N ALA A 112 -41.78 -22.89 -19.95
CA ALA A 112 -42.50 -21.66 -20.27
C ALA A 112 -42.34 -20.55 -19.21
N VAL A 113 -41.70 -20.85 -18.07
CA VAL A 113 -41.57 -19.93 -16.94
C VAL A 113 -40.49 -18.88 -17.25
N LYS A 114 -40.91 -17.64 -17.47
CA LYS A 114 -40.03 -16.52 -17.89
C LYS A 114 -39.25 -15.85 -16.75
N SER A 115 -39.58 -16.13 -15.49
CA SER A 115 -38.99 -15.47 -14.31
C SER A 115 -38.70 -16.47 -13.19
N ASN A 116 -37.47 -16.41 -12.65
CA ASN A 116 -36.90 -17.18 -11.55
C ASN A 116 -37.46 -18.60 -11.35
N VAL A 117 -37.29 -19.44 -12.37
CA VAL A 117 -37.76 -20.85 -12.40
C VAL A 117 -37.45 -21.59 -11.10
N PHE A 118 -36.30 -21.33 -10.49
CA PHE A 118 -35.81 -21.99 -9.27
C PHE A 118 -36.64 -21.72 -8.01
N GLU A 119 -37.30 -20.57 -7.93
CA GLU A 119 -38.20 -20.23 -6.81
C GLU A 119 -39.63 -20.74 -7.02
N SER A 120 -39.96 -21.18 -8.24
CA SER A 120 -41.31 -21.67 -8.51
C SER A 120 -41.60 -22.94 -7.71
N PRO A 121 -42.79 -23.04 -7.06
CA PRO A 121 -43.21 -24.27 -6.40
C PRO A 121 -43.20 -25.50 -7.32
N GLN A 122 -43.44 -25.28 -8.62
CA GLN A 122 -43.36 -26.30 -9.66
C GLN A 122 -41.94 -26.84 -9.82
N PHE A 123 -40.93 -25.97 -9.80
CA PHE A 123 -39.53 -26.39 -9.91
C PHE A 123 -39.09 -27.14 -8.65
N GLN A 124 -39.47 -26.68 -7.46
CA GLN A 124 -39.22 -27.39 -6.21
C GLN A 124 -39.88 -28.78 -6.19
N THR A 125 -41.10 -28.87 -6.73
CA THR A 125 -41.80 -30.15 -6.90
C THR A 125 -41.06 -31.08 -7.87
N TRP A 126 -40.57 -30.53 -8.98
CA TRP A 126 -39.78 -31.27 -9.97
C TRP A 126 -38.46 -31.78 -9.39
N THR A 127 -37.66 -30.90 -8.79
CA THR A 127 -36.35 -31.25 -8.21
C THR A 127 -36.48 -32.27 -7.09
N THR A 128 -37.50 -32.16 -6.23
CA THR A 128 -37.78 -33.13 -5.16
C THR A 128 -38.11 -34.51 -5.74
N LYS A 129 -38.95 -34.57 -6.77
CA LYS A 129 -39.34 -35.84 -7.42
C LYS A 129 -38.16 -36.50 -8.13
N VAL A 130 -37.36 -35.73 -8.85
CA VAL A 130 -36.16 -36.23 -9.54
C VAL A 130 -35.14 -36.71 -8.50
N THR A 131 -34.86 -35.92 -7.44
CA THR A 131 -33.96 -36.33 -6.35
C THR A 131 -34.40 -37.66 -5.71
N LYS A 132 -35.72 -37.84 -5.50
CA LYS A 132 -36.27 -39.09 -4.97
C LYS A 132 -36.09 -40.27 -5.93
N ALA A 133 -36.27 -40.06 -7.24
CA ALA A 133 -36.06 -41.10 -8.26
C ALA A 133 -34.60 -41.55 -8.34
N TYR A 134 -33.66 -40.64 -8.09
CA TYR A 134 -32.22 -40.91 -8.12
C TYR A 134 -31.60 -41.09 -6.73
N LYS A 135 -32.38 -41.40 -5.68
CA LYS A 135 -31.90 -41.50 -4.30
C LYS A 135 -30.68 -42.42 -4.10
N LYS A 136 -30.54 -43.48 -4.91
CA LYS A 136 -29.40 -44.42 -4.86
C LYS A 136 -28.14 -43.89 -5.57
N LYS A 137 -28.29 -42.94 -6.50
CA LYS A 137 -27.20 -42.32 -7.28
C LYS A 137 -27.49 -40.83 -7.49
N PRO A 138 -27.38 -39.99 -6.44
CA PRO A 138 -27.80 -38.59 -6.49
C PRO A 138 -27.14 -37.79 -7.63
N GLU A 139 -25.85 -38.04 -7.90
CA GLU A 139 -25.10 -37.39 -8.99
C GLU A 139 -25.72 -37.60 -10.38
N LEU A 140 -26.29 -38.79 -10.64
CA LEU A 140 -27.00 -39.03 -11.90
C LEU A 140 -28.30 -38.25 -11.98
N GLY A 141 -28.94 -37.96 -10.84
CA GLY A 141 -30.11 -37.10 -10.77
C GLY A 141 -29.77 -35.64 -11.07
N GLU A 142 -28.66 -35.15 -10.53
CA GLU A 142 -28.16 -33.79 -10.78
C GLU A 142 -27.76 -33.61 -12.25
N LEU A 143 -27.06 -34.60 -12.84
CA LEU A 143 -26.78 -34.64 -14.28
C LEU A 143 -28.06 -34.69 -15.13
N ALA A 144 -29.07 -35.47 -14.68
CA ALA A 144 -30.35 -35.55 -15.37
C ALA A 144 -31.12 -34.23 -15.35
N MET A 145 -31.10 -33.51 -14.23
CA MET A 145 -31.68 -32.18 -14.11
C MET A 145 -30.99 -31.19 -15.05
N VAL A 146 -29.66 -31.13 -15.05
CA VAL A 146 -28.88 -30.26 -15.95
C VAL A 146 -29.15 -30.59 -17.41
N ALA A 147 -29.14 -31.86 -17.80
CA ALA A 147 -29.44 -32.27 -19.17
C ALA A 147 -30.85 -31.82 -19.61
N THR A 148 -31.84 -31.90 -18.70
CA THR A 148 -33.20 -31.42 -18.97
C THR A 148 -33.25 -29.90 -19.16
N LEU A 149 -32.54 -29.15 -18.30
CA LEU A 149 -32.48 -27.70 -18.37
C LEU A 149 -31.83 -27.22 -19.68
N ARG A 150 -30.68 -27.79 -20.05
CA ARG A 150 -29.96 -27.47 -21.30
C ARG A 150 -30.74 -27.85 -22.58
N ALA A 151 -31.64 -28.82 -22.48
CA ALA A 151 -32.51 -29.19 -23.59
C ALA A 151 -33.65 -28.18 -23.83
N ASN A 152 -33.95 -27.32 -22.84
CA ASN A 152 -35.05 -26.36 -22.88
C ASN A 152 -34.59 -24.90 -22.84
N HIS A 153 -33.35 -24.65 -22.41
CA HIS A 153 -32.78 -23.32 -22.23
C HIS A 153 -31.32 -23.31 -22.69
N ASP A 154 -30.88 -22.17 -23.23
CA ASP A 154 -29.48 -21.93 -23.56
C ASP A 154 -28.59 -21.99 -22.31
N ASP A 155 -27.32 -22.34 -22.47
CA ASP A 155 -26.37 -22.51 -21.36
C ASP A 155 -26.17 -21.21 -20.54
N ASP A 156 -26.26 -20.03 -21.15
CA ASP A 156 -26.21 -18.74 -20.44
C ASP A 156 -27.41 -18.54 -19.50
N VAL A 157 -28.60 -19.00 -19.94
CA VAL A 157 -29.83 -18.95 -19.16
C VAL A 157 -29.73 -19.92 -17.99
N VAL A 158 -29.31 -21.16 -18.24
CA VAL A 158 -29.13 -22.18 -17.19
C VAL A 158 -28.10 -21.70 -16.15
N ALA A 159 -26.97 -21.15 -16.60
CA ALA A 159 -25.94 -20.59 -15.73
C ALA A 159 -26.47 -19.42 -14.89
N GLY A 160 -27.14 -18.44 -15.53
CA GLY A 160 -27.73 -17.30 -14.81
C GLY A 160 -28.75 -17.72 -13.76
N MET A 161 -29.56 -18.74 -14.05
CA MET A 161 -30.50 -19.31 -13.09
C MET A 161 -29.79 -19.97 -11.90
N ILE A 162 -28.74 -20.75 -12.14
CA ILE A 162 -27.93 -21.37 -11.08
C ILE A 162 -27.29 -20.29 -10.21
N THR A 163 -26.69 -19.26 -10.80
CA THR A 163 -26.08 -18.14 -10.04
C THR A 163 -27.11 -17.46 -9.15
N ALA A 164 -28.29 -17.11 -9.66
CA ALA A 164 -29.35 -16.50 -8.85
C ALA A 164 -29.80 -17.40 -7.69
N ALA A 165 -29.89 -18.71 -7.92
CA ALA A 165 -30.27 -19.68 -6.89
C ALA A 165 -29.20 -19.87 -5.80
N LYS A 166 -27.94 -19.48 -6.03
CA LYS A 166 -26.87 -19.49 -5.02
C LYS A 166 -26.96 -18.33 -4.03
N ASP A 167 -27.63 -17.25 -4.40
CA ASP A 167 -27.82 -16.07 -3.56
C ASP A 167 -28.93 -16.25 -2.52
N VAL A 168 -29.77 -17.29 -2.67
CA VAL A 168 -30.87 -17.62 -1.75
C VAL A 168 -30.47 -18.82 -0.87
N SER A 169 -30.59 -18.68 0.45
CA SER A 169 -30.15 -19.69 1.42
C SER A 169 -30.75 -21.07 1.18
N ASP A 170 -32.04 -21.12 0.86
CA ASP A 170 -32.82 -22.36 0.78
C ASP A 170 -32.49 -23.16 -0.49
N THR A 171 -32.07 -22.48 -1.56
CA THR A 171 -31.75 -23.10 -2.86
C THR A 171 -30.25 -23.28 -3.10
N LYS A 172 -29.38 -22.64 -2.30
CA LYS A 172 -27.93 -22.65 -2.48
C LYS A 172 -27.33 -24.05 -2.61
N THR A 173 -27.68 -24.98 -1.71
CA THR A 173 -27.14 -26.35 -1.73
C THR A 173 -27.47 -27.07 -3.04
N LEU A 174 -28.69 -26.89 -3.57
CA LEU A 174 -29.09 -27.49 -4.83
C LEU A 174 -28.38 -26.78 -6.00
N ALA A 175 -28.26 -25.47 -5.96
CA ALA A 175 -27.57 -24.68 -6.98
C ALA A 175 -26.09 -25.07 -7.10
N ASP A 176 -25.37 -25.26 -5.99
CA ASP A 176 -23.97 -25.72 -5.98
C ASP A 176 -23.82 -27.10 -6.66
N LYS A 177 -24.77 -28.01 -6.43
CA LYS A 177 -24.79 -29.35 -7.06
C LYS A 177 -25.08 -29.29 -8.56
N LEU A 178 -26.03 -28.43 -8.95
CA LEU A 178 -26.36 -28.23 -10.36
C LEU A 178 -25.24 -27.53 -11.12
N GLU A 179 -24.52 -26.60 -10.47
CA GLU A 179 -23.28 -26.04 -11.01
C GLU A 179 -22.27 -27.16 -11.24
N GLU A 180 -21.97 -28.00 -10.24
CA GLU A 180 -21.01 -29.09 -10.39
C GLU A 180 -21.39 -30.05 -11.53
N ALA A 181 -22.68 -30.39 -11.64
CA ALA A 181 -23.21 -31.22 -12.72
C ALA A 181 -23.10 -30.56 -14.11
N LEU A 182 -23.32 -29.24 -14.20
CA LEU A 182 -23.12 -28.46 -15.43
C LEU A 182 -21.65 -28.49 -15.86
N LEU A 183 -20.73 -28.23 -14.94
CA LEU A 183 -19.30 -28.28 -15.20
C LEU A 183 -18.83 -29.68 -15.61
N LYS A 184 -19.34 -30.75 -14.95
CA LYS A 184 -19.07 -32.15 -15.32
C LYS A 184 -19.58 -32.47 -16.73
N THR A 185 -20.72 -31.89 -17.12
CA THR A 185 -21.29 -32.11 -18.44
C THR A 185 -20.42 -31.49 -19.53
N TRP A 186 -20.04 -30.21 -19.40
CA TRP A 186 -19.12 -29.57 -20.34
C TRP A 186 -17.76 -30.27 -20.40
N ALA A 187 -17.22 -30.74 -19.27
CA ALA A 187 -15.97 -31.49 -19.26
C ALA A 187 -16.09 -32.84 -19.99
N LYS A 188 -17.23 -33.54 -19.88
CA LYS A 188 -17.48 -34.81 -20.58
C LYS A 188 -17.71 -34.62 -22.08
N ASP A 189 -18.22 -33.46 -22.47
CA ASP A 189 -18.44 -33.11 -23.87
C ASP A 189 -17.19 -32.51 -24.54
N ASP A 190 -16.05 -32.49 -23.83
CA ASP A 190 -14.77 -31.93 -24.27
C ASP A 190 -14.88 -30.46 -24.73
N GLU A 191 -15.77 -29.71 -24.07
CA GLU A 191 -15.93 -28.28 -24.38
C GLU A 191 -14.64 -27.52 -24.06
N THR A 192 -14.28 -26.58 -24.92
CA THR A 192 -13.10 -25.73 -24.66
C THR A 192 -13.49 -24.55 -23.78
N VAL A 193 -12.50 -23.92 -23.13
CA VAL A 193 -12.72 -22.69 -22.34
C VAL A 193 -13.39 -21.60 -23.18
N ASP A 194 -12.96 -21.43 -24.43
CA ASP A 194 -13.51 -20.43 -25.35
C ASP A 194 -14.92 -20.81 -25.83
N ALA A 195 -15.20 -22.10 -26.01
CA ALA A 195 -16.53 -22.58 -26.33
C ALA A 195 -17.50 -22.31 -25.18
N VAL A 196 -17.13 -22.63 -23.93
CA VAL A 196 -17.96 -22.33 -22.75
C VAL A 196 -18.14 -20.82 -22.58
N PHE A 197 -17.12 -20.01 -22.85
CA PHE A 197 -17.25 -18.55 -22.80
C PHE A 197 -18.34 -18.03 -23.76
N LYS A 198 -18.42 -18.58 -24.98
CA LYS A 198 -19.44 -18.27 -25.99
C LYS A 198 -20.81 -18.88 -25.68
N LEU A 199 -20.86 -20.11 -25.15
CA LEU A 199 -22.09 -20.75 -24.69
C LEU A 199 -22.78 -19.90 -23.61
N LEU A 200 -21.98 -19.26 -22.76
CA LEU A 200 -22.43 -18.32 -21.74
C LEU A 200 -22.65 -16.89 -22.25
N LYS A 201 -22.53 -16.68 -23.57
CA LYS A 201 -22.68 -15.39 -24.27
C LYS A 201 -21.82 -14.26 -23.69
N LEU A 202 -20.70 -14.59 -23.03
CA LEU A 202 -19.81 -13.62 -22.40
C LEU A 202 -19.03 -12.79 -23.44
N ASP A 203 -18.85 -13.32 -24.65
CA ASP A 203 -18.32 -12.63 -25.82
C ASP A 203 -19.25 -11.53 -26.35
N GLN A 204 -20.56 -11.65 -26.11
CA GLN A 204 -21.57 -10.70 -26.55
C GLN A 204 -21.80 -9.56 -25.54
N VAL A 205 -21.28 -9.70 -24.31
CA VAL A 205 -21.37 -8.67 -23.26
C VAL A 205 -20.45 -7.50 -23.61
N LYS A 206 -21.03 -6.43 -24.14
CA LYS A 206 -20.30 -5.22 -24.58
C LYS A 206 -19.71 -4.42 -23.42
N GLU A 207 -20.50 -4.25 -22.36
CA GLU A 207 -20.15 -3.45 -21.19
C GLU A 207 -20.34 -4.28 -19.91
N ASN A 208 -19.59 -3.96 -18.85
CA ASN A 208 -19.74 -4.58 -17.54
C ASN A 208 -19.60 -6.11 -17.53
N LEU A 209 -18.71 -6.69 -18.35
CA LEU A 209 -18.41 -8.14 -18.35
C LEU A 209 -18.16 -8.68 -16.92
N LEU A 210 -17.42 -7.93 -16.11
CA LEU A 210 -17.10 -8.31 -14.73
C LEU A 210 -18.32 -8.41 -13.80
N GLN A 211 -19.47 -7.85 -14.21
CA GLN A 211 -20.74 -7.94 -13.50
C GLN A 211 -21.65 -9.05 -14.05
N SER A 212 -21.24 -9.76 -15.10
CA SER A 212 -22.03 -10.83 -15.68
C SER A 212 -22.20 -11.97 -14.67
N PRO A 213 -23.44 -12.42 -14.38
CA PRO A 213 -23.68 -13.48 -13.41
C PRO A 213 -23.00 -14.80 -13.82
N SER A 214 -23.01 -15.10 -15.12
CA SER A 214 -22.43 -16.32 -15.69
C SER A 214 -20.90 -16.35 -15.70
N LEU A 215 -20.22 -15.21 -15.44
CA LEU A 215 -18.76 -15.15 -15.38
C LEU A 215 -18.19 -16.01 -14.25
N SER A 216 -18.91 -16.11 -13.13
CA SER A 216 -18.52 -16.95 -11.99
C SER A 216 -18.50 -18.44 -12.35
N ILE A 217 -19.49 -18.91 -13.10
CA ILE A 217 -19.59 -20.29 -13.58
C ILE A 217 -18.52 -20.59 -14.63
N TRP A 218 -18.24 -19.65 -15.53
CA TRP A 218 -17.12 -19.77 -16.46
C TRP A 218 -15.79 -19.93 -15.71
N ALA A 219 -15.53 -19.09 -14.69
CA ALA A 219 -14.31 -19.17 -13.90
C ALA A 219 -14.20 -20.52 -13.14
N ALA A 220 -15.32 -21.03 -12.63
CA ALA A 220 -15.37 -22.35 -11.99
C ALA A 220 -15.04 -23.48 -12.99
N TYR A 221 -15.54 -23.38 -14.23
CA TYR A 221 -15.18 -24.31 -15.30
C TYR A 221 -13.69 -24.29 -15.63
N VAL A 222 -13.11 -23.11 -15.82
CA VAL A 222 -11.67 -22.96 -16.10
C VAL A 222 -10.83 -23.57 -14.97
N THR A 223 -11.23 -23.32 -13.72
CA THR A 223 -10.55 -23.88 -12.53
C THR A 223 -10.67 -25.40 -12.49
N LYS A 224 -11.83 -25.97 -12.85
CA LYS A 224 -12.03 -27.43 -12.94
C LYS A 224 -11.10 -28.09 -13.96
N LEU A 225 -10.75 -27.39 -15.03
CA LEU A 225 -9.76 -27.84 -16.02
C LEU A 225 -8.31 -27.62 -15.58
N GLY A 226 -8.06 -27.15 -14.35
CA GLY A 226 -6.72 -26.89 -13.81
C GLY A 226 -6.03 -25.65 -14.40
N LYS A 227 -6.79 -24.71 -14.99
CA LYS A 227 -6.28 -23.49 -15.61
C LYS A 227 -6.54 -22.26 -14.72
N ASN A 228 -5.81 -21.17 -14.98
CA ASN A 228 -6.00 -19.90 -14.26
C ASN A 228 -7.08 -19.03 -14.95
N ALA A 229 -8.25 -18.92 -14.31
CA ALA A 229 -9.37 -18.13 -14.84
C ALA A 229 -9.07 -16.63 -14.93
N ASP A 230 -8.37 -16.07 -13.95
CA ASP A 230 -8.07 -14.64 -13.93
C ASP A 230 -7.07 -14.28 -15.05
N GLU A 231 -6.09 -15.13 -15.37
CA GLU A 231 -5.16 -14.93 -16.50
C GLU A 231 -5.86 -14.96 -17.86
N LEU A 232 -6.76 -15.93 -18.08
CA LEU A 232 -7.52 -16.02 -19.33
C LEU A 232 -8.50 -14.85 -19.47
N LEU A 233 -9.16 -14.47 -18.38
CA LEU A 233 -10.05 -13.30 -18.37
C LEU A 233 -9.26 -12.01 -18.64
N PHE A 234 -8.08 -11.87 -18.05
CA PHE A 234 -7.21 -10.72 -18.31
C PHE A 234 -6.82 -10.63 -19.80
N ALA A 235 -6.46 -11.76 -20.42
CA ALA A 235 -6.12 -11.82 -21.85
C ALA A 235 -7.30 -11.39 -22.74
N GLU A 236 -8.51 -11.87 -22.43
CA GLU A 236 -9.74 -11.47 -23.12
C GLU A 236 -10.01 -9.96 -22.97
N LEU A 237 -9.88 -9.41 -21.76
CA LEU A 237 -10.05 -7.99 -21.53
C LEU A 237 -8.99 -7.15 -22.26
N LYS A 238 -7.73 -7.60 -22.28
CA LYS A 238 -6.66 -6.93 -23.04
C LYS A 238 -6.99 -6.88 -24.54
N ALA A 239 -7.53 -7.95 -25.10
CA ALA A 239 -7.99 -7.99 -26.48
C ALA A 239 -9.17 -7.02 -26.74
N ARG A 240 -10.12 -6.90 -25.81
CA ARG A 240 -11.29 -6.01 -25.93
C ARG A 240 -10.94 -4.52 -25.85
N TYR A 241 -10.14 -4.13 -24.86
CA TYR A 241 -9.85 -2.71 -24.58
C TYR A 241 -8.72 -2.14 -25.45
N LYS A 242 -7.98 -2.99 -26.18
CA LYS A 242 -6.97 -2.68 -27.21
C LYS A 242 -5.73 -1.89 -26.77
N THR A 243 -5.83 -1.10 -25.71
CA THR A 243 -4.77 -0.24 -25.15
C THR A 243 -4.63 -0.51 -23.67
N ASP A 244 -3.41 -0.32 -23.14
CA ASP A 244 -3.15 -0.48 -21.71
C ASP A 244 -3.90 0.60 -20.91
N GLU A 245 -4.04 1.80 -21.47
CA GLU A 245 -4.78 2.94 -20.90
C GLU A 245 -6.26 2.60 -20.67
N ALA A 246 -6.94 2.12 -21.72
CA ALA A 246 -8.37 1.80 -21.62
C ALA A 246 -8.61 0.62 -20.67
N LEU A 247 -7.73 -0.38 -20.67
CA LEU A 247 -7.82 -1.51 -19.74
C LEU A 247 -7.57 -1.06 -18.29
N ALA A 248 -6.54 -0.25 -18.04
CA ALA A 248 -6.23 0.28 -16.71
C ALA A 248 -7.38 1.14 -16.18
N SER A 249 -7.92 2.05 -16.99
CA SER A 249 -9.08 2.87 -16.63
C SER A 249 -10.29 2.01 -16.26
N MET A 250 -10.60 0.97 -17.04
CA MET A 250 -11.70 0.07 -16.71
C MET A 250 -11.48 -0.66 -15.38
N LEU A 251 -10.26 -1.16 -15.12
CA LEU A 251 -9.96 -1.87 -13.86
C LEU A 251 -10.00 -0.94 -12.65
N VAL A 252 -9.52 0.31 -12.78
CA VAL A 252 -9.66 1.33 -11.75
C VAL A 252 -11.14 1.60 -11.45
N SER A 253 -11.98 1.81 -12.47
CA SER A 253 -13.43 2.00 -12.26
C SER A 253 -14.10 0.76 -11.65
N ALA A 254 -13.72 -0.44 -12.07
CA ALA A 254 -14.27 -1.68 -11.55
C ALA A 254 -13.90 -1.92 -10.07
N LYS A 255 -12.77 -1.37 -9.59
CA LYS A 255 -12.40 -1.41 -8.17
C LYS A 255 -13.29 -0.55 -7.29
N GLU A 256 -13.91 0.49 -7.82
CA GLU A 256 -14.82 1.36 -7.07
C GLU A 256 -16.23 0.76 -6.91
N THR A 257 -16.55 -0.29 -7.66
CA THR A 257 -17.85 -0.97 -7.59
C THR A 257 -17.76 -2.19 -6.66
N SER A 258 -18.60 -2.24 -5.62
CA SER A 258 -18.57 -3.29 -4.59
C SER A 258 -18.63 -4.71 -5.16
N LYS A 259 -19.49 -4.94 -6.16
CA LYS A 259 -19.65 -6.25 -6.83
C LYS A 259 -18.42 -6.71 -7.60
N THR A 260 -17.65 -5.79 -8.17
CA THR A 260 -16.48 -6.10 -9.02
C THR A 260 -15.15 -5.86 -8.32
N HIS A 261 -15.16 -5.30 -7.11
CA HIS A 261 -13.95 -4.91 -6.38
C HIS A 261 -12.90 -6.02 -6.27
N LEU A 262 -13.34 -7.23 -5.89
CA LEU A 262 -12.43 -8.35 -5.67
C LEU A 262 -11.82 -8.87 -6.96
N ILE A 263 -12.64 -9.07 -8.01
CA ILE A 263 -12.13 -9.53 -9.31
C ILE A 263 -11.25 -8.48 -9.98
N ALA A 264 -11.62 -7.20 -9.89
CA ALA A 264 -10.82 -6.10 -10.42
C ALA A 264 -9.45 -6.00 -9.73
N LYS A 265 -9.36 -6.24 -8.41
CA LYS A 265 -8.08 -6.32 -7.70
C LYS A 265 -7.18 -7.46 -8.18
N ARG A 266 -7.74 -8.65 -8.42
CA ARG A 266 -6.96 -9.80 -8.93
C ARG A 266 -6.46 -9.53 -10.36
N LEU A 267 -7.30 -8.94 -11.20
CA LEU A 267 -6.94 -8.56 -12.57
C LEU A 267 -5.93 -7.40 -12.61
N GLU A 268 -6.04 -6.43 -11.70
CA GLU A 268 -5.03 -5.37 -11.53
C GLU A 268 -3.68 -5.97 -11.15
N GLU A 269 -3.62 -6.94 -10.24
CA GLU A 269 -2.34 -7.60 -9.90
C GLU A 269 -1.70 -8.24 -11.16
N ILE A 270 -2.48 -8.93 -12.00
CA ILE A 270 -1.98 -9.47 -13.28
C ILE A 270 -1.50 -8.33 -14.19
N GLN A 271 -2.22 -7.21 -14.26
CA GLN A 271 -1.79 -6.04 -15.02
C GLN A 271 -0.43 -5.52 -14.55
N LEU A 272 -0.24 -5.38 -13.25
CA LEU A 272 1.02 -4.89 -12.67
C LEU A 272 2.17 -5.86 -12.94
N GLN A 273 1.93 -7.18 -12.84
CA GLN A 273 2.94 -8.19 -13.19
C GLN A 273 3.32 -8.14 -14.67
N ASN A 274 2.33 -7.95 -15.56
CA ASN A 274 2.59 -7.79 -16.97
C ASN A 274 3.40 -6.51 -17.26
N TRP A 275 3.09 -5.39 -16.60
CA TRP A 275 3.90 -4.17 -16.73
C TRP A 275 5.33 -4.36 -16.24
N LEU A 276 5.56 -5.12 -15.16
CA LEU A 276 6.91 -5.48 -14.72
C LEU A 276 7.65 -6.33 -15.77
N LYS A 277 6.98 -7.35 -16.31
CA LYS A 277 7.53 -8.25 -17.33
C LYS A 277 7.86 -7.51 -18.63
N ASP A 278 7.00 -6.56 -19.02
CA ASP A 278 7.17 -5.72 -20.20
C ASP A 278 8.20 -4.60 -19.97
N GLY A 279 8.81 -4.51 -18.78
CA GLY A 279 9.85 -3.54 -18.44
C GLY A 279 9.33 -2.10 -18.39
N LYS A 280 8.05 -1.89 -18.12
CA LYS A 280 7.48 -0.54 -18.03
C LYS A 280 8.11 0.23 -16.86
N THR A 281 8.33 1.51 -17.07
CA THR A 281 8.88 2.39 -16.05
C THR A 281 7.79 2.99 -15.18
N ALA A 282 8.19 3.63 -14.06
CA ALA A 282 7.27 4.43 -13.26
C ALA A 282 6.57 5.53 -14.09
N GLY A 283 7.27 6.11 -15.09
CA GLY A 283 6.71 7.12 -15.99
C GLY A 283 5.71 6.53 -17.00
N ASP A 284 5.99 5.34 -17.54
CA ASP A 284 5.06 4.66 -18.44
C ASP A 284 3.74 4.33 -17.73
N ALA A 285 3.82 3.76 -16.52
CA ALA A 285 2.62 3.48 -15.72
C ALA A 285 1.87 4.76 -15.34
N PHE A 286 2.58 5.85 -15.04
CA PHE A 286 1.97 7.16 -14.77
C PHE A 286 1.13 7.66 -15.95
N LYS A 287 1.67 7.50 -17.17
CA LYS A 287 0.98 7.87 -18.42
C LYS A 287 -0.19 6.93 -18.73
N ILE A 288 0.00 5.61 -18.55
CA ILE A 288 -1.05 4.60 -18.79
C ILE A 288 -2.26 4.85 -17.88
N LEU A 289 -2.02 5.26 -16.64
CA LEU A 289 -3.05 5.61 -15.66
C LEU A 289 -3.59 7.04 -15.83
N GLU A 290 -3.17 7.74 -16.89
CA GLU A 290 -3.62 9.08 -17.27
C GLU A 290 -3.46 10.16 -16.18
N LEU A 291 -2.53 9.95 -15.24
CA LEU A 291 -2.30 10.84 -14.10
C LEU A 291 -1.72 12.21 -14.50
N ASN A 292 -1.37 12.38 -15.77
CA ASN A 292 -0.88 13.62 -16.36
C ASN A 292 -2.00 14.56 -16.84
N LYS A 293 -3.28 14.14 -16.90
CA LYS A 293 -4.37 14.91 -17.53
C LYS A 293 -5.14 15.83 -16.57
N ASP A 294 -5.40 15.38 -15.34
CA ASP A 294 -6.46 16.01 -14.51
C ASP A 294 -5.98 17.14 -13.60
N GLY A 295 -4.67 17.41 -13.52
CA GLY A 295 -4.09 18.40 -12.61
C GLY A 295 -4.23 18.09 -11.11
N ASN A 296 -5.25 17.35 -10.70
CA ASN A 296 -5.55 16.92 -9.34
C ASN A 296 -5.09 15.48 -9.08
N LEU A 297 -3.79 15.25 -9.27
CA LEU A 297 -3.12 13.95 -9.06
C LEU A 297 -3.55 13.23 -7.77
N PHE A 298 -3.62 13.95 -6.65
CA PHE A 298 -3.90 13.38 -5.33
C PHE A 298 -5.38 13.02 -5.10
N GLU A 299 -6.27 13.41 -6.00
CA GLU A 299 -7.70 13.06 -5.97
C GLU A 299 -8.04 11.95 -6.98
N ASN A 300 -7.13 11.67 -7.92
CA ASN A 300 -7.33 10.65 -8.93
C ASN A 300 -7.22 9.25 -8.29
N THR A 301 -8.26 8.43 -8.43
CA THR A 301 -8.35 7.08 -7.84
C THR A 301 -7.29 6.12 -8.39
N ALA A 302 -6.78 6.37 -9.60
CA ALA A 302 -5.69 5.61 -10.21
C ALA A 302 -4.32 5.84 -9.54
N LEU A 303 -4.18 6.87 -8.70
CA LEU A 303 -2.94 7.16 -7.97
C LEU A 303 -2.47 5.95 -7.15
N ILE A 304 -3.38 5.27 -6.47
CA ILE A 304 -3.02 4.13 -5.61
C ILE A 304 -2.50 2.95 -6.43
N THR A 305 -3.01 2.76 -7.64
CA THR A 305 -2.49 1.76 -8.60
C THR A 305 -1.08 2.12 -9.02
N TRP A 306 -0.82 3.39 -9.35
CA TRP A 306 0.52 3.86 -9.71
C TRP A 306 1.52 3.71 -8.56
N VAL A 307 1.16 4.17 -7.37
CA VAL A 307 1.98 4.03 -6.15
C VAL A 307 2.28 2.56 -5.86
N GLY A 308 1.27 1.68 -5.98
CA GLY A 308 1.42 0.24 -5.81
C GLY A 308 2.41 -0.36 -6.82
N TYR A 309 2.34 0.07 -8.08
CA TYR A 309 3.25 -0.36 -9.12
C TYR A 309 4.69 0.10 -8.87
N VAL A 310 4.91 1.38 -8.55
CA VAL A 310 6.27 1.91 -8.32
C VAL A 310 6.94 1.23 -7.11
N ARG A 311 6.17 0.87 -6.08
CA ARG A 311 6.68 0.06 -4.95
C ARG A 311 7.05 -1.37 -5.33
N LYS A 312 6.40 -1.95 -6.34
CA LYS A 312 6.78 -3.26 -6.89
C LYS A 312 8.05 -3.18 -7.75
N LEU A 313 8.25 -2.08 -8.47
CA LEU A 313 9.49 -1.83 -9.23
C LEU A 313 10.71 -1.79 -8.31
N ASP A 314 10.64 -0.97 -7.26
CA ASP A 314 11.68 -0.88 -6.24
C ASP A 314 11.10 -0.25 -4.98
N LYS A 315 10.91 -1.06 -3.93
CA LYS A 315 10.32 -0.59 -2.67
C LYS A 315 11.15 0.50 -2.00
N GLU A 316 12.48 0.36 -2.02
CA GLU A 316 13.40 1.27 -1.32
C GLU A 316 13.55 2.61 -2.04
N ARG A 317 13.49 2.58 -3.37
CA ARG A 317 13.62 3.79 -4.21
C ARG A 317 12.29 4.36 -4.67
N SER A 318 11.17 3.76 -4.29
CA SER A 318 9.84 4.13 -4.78
C SER A 318 9.51 5.61 -4.63
N ASP A 319 9.77 6.20 -3.46
CA ASP A 319 9.51 7.63 -3.21
C ASP A 319 10.34 8.53 -4.13
N LYS A 320 11.63 8.19 -4.35
CA LYS A 320 12.51 8.92 -5.26
C LYS A 320 12.06 8.78 -6.71
N MET A 321 11.63 7.59 -7.13
CA MET A 321 11.10 7.34 -8.47
C MET A 321 9.81 8.12 -8.72
N MET A 322 8.87 8.06 -7.78
CA MET A 322 7.62 8.83 -7.85
C MET A 322 7.92 10.32 -7.93
N PHE A 323 8.78 10.84 -7.05
CA PHE A 323 9.18 12.25 -7.08
C PHE A 323 9.80 12.65 -8.42
N ALA A 324 10.70 11.84 -8.98
CA ALA A 324 11.34 12.14 -10.28
C ALA A 324 10.33 12.22 -11.43
N VAL A 325 9.34 11.33 -11.47
CA VAL A 325 8.25 11.38 -12.44
C VAL A 325 7.44 12.67 -12.25
N LEU A 326 7.04 13.00 -11.02
CA LEU A 326 6.26 14.21 -10.76
C LEU A 326 7.04 15.50 -11.05
N GLN A 327 8.34 15.53 -10.76
CA GLN A 327 9.21 16.69 -11.05
C GLN A 327 9.34 16.96 -12.56
N ALA A 328 9.16 15.95 -13.42
CA ALA A 328 9.13 16.12 -14.86
C ALA A 328 7.83 16.79 -15.37
N HIS A 329 6.75 16.76 -14.58
CA HIS A 329 5.42 17.28 -14.96
C HIS A 329 5.02 18.57 -14.23
N PHE A 330 5.62 18.87 -13.08
CA PHE A 330 5.25 20.01 -12.26
C PHE A 330 6.47 20.88 -11.96
N SER A 331 6.29 22.20 -11.89
CA SER A 331 7.32 23.10 -11.36
C SER A 331 7.60 22.77 -9.89
N ASP A 332 8.81 23.06 -9.39
CA ASP A 332 9.16 22.82 -7.97
C ASP A 332 8.16 23.49 -7.02
N LYS A 333 7.68 24.69 -7.36
CA LYS A 333 6.67 25.44 -6.57
C LYS A 333 5.30 24.77 -6.60
N ASP A 334 4.85 24.30 -7.75
CA ASP A 334 3.56 23.63 -7.86
C ASP A 334 3.57 22.26 -7.21
N LEU A 335 4.65 21.49 -7.38
CA LEU A 335 4.81 20.19 -6.76
C LEU A 335 4.86 20.29 -5.23
N ALA A 336 5.66 21.22 -4.69
CA ALA A 336 5.73 21.44 -3.25
C ALA A 336 4.37 21.79 -2.65
N ARG A 337 3.61 22.69 -3.30
CA ARG A 337 2.24 23.05 -2.88
C ARG A 337 1.31 21.82 -2.88
N LYS A 338 1.34 21.01 -3.95
CA LYS A 338 0.49 19.82 -4.04
C LYS A 338 0.83 18.79 -2.97
N ILE A 339 2.12 18.58 -2.67
CA ILE A 339 2.58 17.69 -1.60
C ILE A 339 2.10 18.19 -0.22
N ILE A 340 2.23 19.50 0.06
CA ILE A 340 1.76 20.09 1.32
C ILE A 340 0.25 19.86 1.52
N VAL A 341 -0.55 20.08 0.47
CA VAL A 341 -2.00 19.82 0.51
C VAL A 341 -2.29 18.34 0.72
N ALA A 342 -1.57 17.45 0.02
CA ALA A 342 -1.74 16.00 0.16
C ALA A 342 -1.35 15.48 1.54
N LYS A 343 -0.36 16.09 2.22
CA LYS A 343 0.00 15.76 3.61
C LYS A 343 -1.10 16.10 4.61
N ALA A 344 -1.98 17.06 4.31
CA ALA A 344 -3.09 17.40 5.20
C ALA A 344 -4.28 16.44 5.09
N ASN A 345 -4.30 15.55 4.09
CA ASN A 345 -5.36 14.58 3.87
C ASN A 345 -4.90 13.18 4.30
N SER A 346 -5.60 12.58 5.27
CA SER A 346 -5.25 11.28 5.85
C SER A 346 -5.19 10.13 4.85
N LYS A 347 -5.88 10.22 3.70
CA LYS A 347 -5.82 9.20 2.64
C LYS A 347 -4.53 9.26 1.83
N THR A 348 -3.89 10.43 1.74
CA THR A 348 -2.70 10.68 0.92
C THR A 348 -1.45 10.98 1.74
N GLU A 349 -1.59 11.19 3.05
CA GLU A 349 -0.52 11.57 3.99
C GLU A 349 0.72 10.70 3.82
N GLY A 350 0.59 9.37 3.89
CA GLY A 350 1.74 8.48 3.81
C GLY A 350 2.49 8.51 2.45
N VAL A 351 1.80 8.78 1.35
CA VAL A 351 2.46 8.96 0.04
C VAL A 351 3.13 10.34 -0.02
N ALA A 352 2.46 11.36 0.52
CA ALA A 352 2.94 12.73 0.50
C ALA A 352 4.16 12.95 1.42
N GLU A 353 4.27 12.23 2.54
CA GLU A 353 5.47 12.23 3.39
C GLU A 353 6.71 11.70 2.66
N GLY A 354 6.57 10.57 1.95
CA GLY A 354 7.65 10.02 1.12
C GLY A 354 8.09 10.98 0.02
N LEU A 355 7.12 11.59 -0.66
CA LEU A 355 7.38 12.61 -1.69
C LEU A 355 8.05 13.87 -1.13
N GLU A 356 7.63 14.36 0.05
CA GLU A 356 8.26 15.51 0.71
C GLU A 356 9.73 15.21 1.03
N LEU A 357 10.02 14.03 1.58
CA LEU A 357 11.38 13.64 1.91
C LEU A 357 12.26 13.52 0.65
N ALA A 358 11.73 12.93 -0.43
CA ALA A 358 12.43 12.86 -1.70
C ALA A 358 12.70 14.25 -2.29
N GLN A 359 11.72 15.16 -2.22
CA GLN A 359 11.85 16.55 -2.64
C GLN A 359 12.92 17.30 -1.86
N VAL A 360 12.91 17.18 -0.53
CA VAL A 360 13.91 17.82 0.34
C VAL A 360 15.32 17.31 0.03
N LYS A 361 15.49 15.99 -0.13
CA LYS A 361 16.79 15.39 -0.47
C LYS A 361 17.28 15.84 -1.84
N ASP A 362 16.39 16.00 -2.81
CA ASP A 362 16.71 16.56 -4.13
C ASP A 362 17.19 18.01 -4.01
N TRP A 363 16.51 18.85 -3.23
CA TRP A 363 16.93 20.24 -2.98
C TRP A 363 18.31 20.33 -2.34
N ILE A 364 18.60 19.48 -1.35
CA ILE A 364 19.93 19.41 -0.70
C ILE A 364 20.99 18.96 -1.70
N THR A 365 20.71 17.91 -2.48
CA THR A 365 21.65 17.39 -3.49
C THR A 365 21.96 18.42 -4.57
N LYS A 366 20.97 19.24 -4.96
CA LYS A 366 21.13 20.36 -5.90
C LYS A 366 21.76 21.61 -5.28
N GLY A 367 22.12 21.58 -4.00
CA GLY A 367 22.71 22.72 -3.29
C GLY A 367 21.77 23.93 -3.23
N MET A 368 20.45 23.71 -3.19
CA MET A 368 19.50 24.83 -3.11
C MET A 368 19.69 25.61 -1.82
N THR A 369 19.80 26.94 -1.93
CA THR A 369 19.89 27.83 -0.77
C THR A 369 18.56 27.91 -0.02
N THR A 370 18.60 28.21 1.27
CA THR A 370 17.42 28.53 2.10
C THR A 370 16.49 29.53 1.42
N ASP A 371 17.01 30.60 0.84
CA ASP A 371 16.24 31.65 0.15
C ASP A 371 15.42 31.12 -1.02
N LYS A 372 16.00 30.21 -1.80
CA LYS A 372 15.32 29.55 -2.91
C LYS A 372 14.21 28.62 -2.41
N VAL A 373 14.49 27.80 -1.40
CA VAL A 373 13.49 26.89 -0.80
C VAL A 373 12.34 27.70 -0.18
N PHE A 374 12.65 28.79 0.50
CA PHE A 374 11.66 29.70 1.10
C PHE A 374 10.69 30.26 0.05
N LYS A 375 11.22 30.71 -1.10
CA LYS A 375 10.43 31.19 -2.25
C LYS A 375 9.60 30.09 -2.91
N ILE A 376 10.17 28.89 -3.10
CA ILE A 376 9.45 27.72 -3.64
C ILE A 376 8.25 27.38 -2.77
N LEU A 377 8.42 27.42 -1.45
CA LEU A 377 7.37 27.17 -0.47
C LEU A 377 6.37 28.33 -0.33
N GLY A 378 6.60 29.47 -1.00
CA GLY A 378 5.72 30.63 -0.97
C GLY A 378 5.66 31.35 0.37
N LEU A 379 6.60 31.08 1.27
CA LEU A 379 6.61 31.59 2.65
C LEU A 379 6.73 33.12 2.74
N ASP A 380 7.25 33.78 1.70
CA ASP A 380 7.32 35.25 1.62
C ASP A 380 5.93 35.92 1.66
N ASN A 381 4.85 35.19 1.33
CA ASN A 381 3.49 35.72 1.30
C ASN A 381 2.72 35.51 2.62
N GLU A 382 3.32 34.84 3.61
CA GLU A 382 2.63 34.43 4.85
C GLU A 382 2.64 35.50 5.95
N GLY A 383 3.50 36.52 5.81
CA GLY A 383 3.63 37.62 6.76
C GLY A 383 3.87 37.12 8.21
N GLU A 384 3.16 37.70 9.18
CA GLU A 384 3.28 37.34 10.59
C GLU A 384 2.72 35.95 10.95
N LYS A 385 1.88 35.36 10.08
CA LYS A 385 1.26 34.03 10.31
C LYS A 385 2.15 32.87 9.86
N LEU A 386 3.34 33.16 9.34
CA LEU A 386 4.28 32.16 8.83
C LEU A 386 4.56 31.01 9.80
N LEU A 387 4.64 31.29 11.11
CA LEU A 387 4.91 30.26 12.14
C LEU A 387 3.78 29.22 12.27
N GLU A 388 2.60 29.50 11.72
CA GLU A 388 1.44 28.61 11.68
C GLU A 388 1.28 27.92 10.32
N SER A 389 2.03 28.36 9.29
CA SER A 389 1.91 27.86 7.92
C SER A 389 2.29 26.37 7.83
N PRO A 390 1.47 25.52 7.18
CA PRO A 390 1.85 24.16 6.85
C PRO A 390 3.14 24.08 6.03
N ALA A 391 3.41 25.07 5.16
CA ALA A 391 4.61 25.12 4.34
C ALA A 391 5.90 25.28 5.17
N LEU A 392 5.81 25.88 6.36
CA LEU A 392 6.95 25.98 7.28
C LEU A 392 7.42 24.59 7.74
N ARG A 393 6.51 23.61 7.83
CA ARG A 393 6.87 22.23 8.21
C ARG A 393 7.83 21.62 7.19
N THR A 394 7.61 21.85 5.91
CA THR A 394 8.51 21.38 4.84
C THR A 394 9.86 22.09 4.90
N LEU A 395 9.91 23.39 5.20
CA LEU A 395 11.18 24.10 5.44
C LEU A 395 11.93 23.52 6.66
N MET A 396 11.20 23.18 7.73
CA MET A 396 11.76 22.52 8.90
C MET A 396 12.31 21.13 8.58
N THR A 397 11.62 20.34 7.74
CA THR A 397 12.14 19.06 7.23
C THR A 397 13.43 19.29 6.44
N TYR A 398 13.48 20.33 5.59
CA TYR A 398 14.69 20.70 4.86
C TYR A 398 15.87 21.01 5.79
N PHE A 399 15.67 21.81 6.83
CA PHE A 399 16.74 22.08 7.80
C PHE A 399 17.11 20.87 8.64
N GLU A 400 16.17 19.96 8.92
CA GLU A 400 16.46 18.73 9.64
C GLU A 400 17.35 17.78 8.83
N GLU A 401 17.08 17.64 7.54
CA GLU A 401 17.91 16.84 6.62
C GLU A 401 19.25 17.53 6.31
N LEU A 402 19.30 18.87 6.32
CA LEU A 402 20.53 19.63 6.07
C LEU A 402 21.48 19.60 7.28
N ASP A 403 20.97 19.90 8.47
CA ASP A 403 21.72 19.87 9.74
C ASP A 403 20.76 19.78 10.94
N ARG A 404 20.41 18.53 11.32
CA ARG A 404 19.46 18.25 12.40
C ARG A 404 19.76 19.02 13.70
N PRO A 405 21.00 19.04 14.23
CA PRO A 405 21.33 19.82 15.43
C PRO A 405 21.06 21.32 15.30
N ARG A 406 21.29 21.91 14.12
CA ARG A 406 21.15 23.36 13.89
C ARG A 406 19.82 23.80 13.28
N LYS A 407 18.83 22.91 13.13
CA LYS A 407 17.57 23.24 12.43
C LYS A 407 16.85 24.50 12.93
N THR A 408 16.81 24.73 14.25
CA THR A 408 16.20 25.94 14.83
C THR A 408 17.05 27.19 14.63
N GLU A 409 18.38 27.05 14.62
CA GLU A 409 19.31 28.14 14.32
C GLU A 409 19.21 28.57 12.85
N LEU A 410 19.10 27.60 11.94
CA LEU A 410 18.87 27.83 10.51
C LEU A 410 17.54 28.54 10.26
N LEU A 411 16.45 28.10 10.91
CA LEU A 411 15.17 28.80 10.82
C LEU A 411 15.26 30.22 11.38
N PHE A 412 15.87 30.41 12.55
CA PHE A 412 16.03 31.74 13.13
C PHE A 412 16.82 32.67 12.20
N SER A 413 17.91 32.20 11.61
CA SER A 413 18.72 32.96 10.66
C SER A 413 17.92 33.35 9.41
N ALA A 414 17.12 32.41 8.88
CA ALA A 414 16.23 32.67 7.76
C ALA A 414 15.19 33.76 8.09
N LEU A 415 14.56 33.68 9.25
CA LEU A 415 13.57 34.67 9.70
C LEU A 415 14.21 36.04 9.97
N LYS A 416 15.35 36.09 10.67
CA LYS A 416 16.08 37.32 10.99
C LYS A 416 16.52 38.09 9.74
N SER A 417 16.79 37.39 8.64
CA SER A 417 17.14 38.03 7.36
C SER A 417 15.94 38.68 6.64
N ARG A 418 14.70 38.39 7.05
CA ARG A 418 13.47 38.80 6.35
C ARG A 418 12.54 39.68 7.17
N TYR A 419 12.58 39.54 8.49
CA TYR A 419 11.74 40.27 9.41
C TYR A 419 12.63 41.14 10.29
N ASP A 420 12.21 42.37 10.52
CA ASP A 420 12.81 43.17 11.58
C ASP A 420 12.60 42.49 12.95
N GLU A 421 13.42 42.88 13.92
CA GLU A 421 13.43 42.23 15.23
C GLU A 421 12.11 42.43 16.00
N ALA A 422 11.43 43.56 15.81
CA ALA A 422 10.17 43.87 16.49
C ALA A 422 9.03 42.97 15.98
N VAL A 423 8.94 42.79 14.67
CA VAL A 423 8.01 41.87 14.00
C VAL A 423 8.34 40.43 14.39
N LEU A 424 9.60 40.01 14.31
CA LEU A 424 10.02 38.66 14.69
C LEU A 424 9.68 38.35 16.16
N THR A 425 9.90 39.30 17.06
CA THR A 425 9.52 39.17 18.48
C THR A 425 8.01 39.00 18.64
N THR A 426 7.22 39.75 17.86
CA THR A 426 5.76 39.65 17.87
C THR A 426 5.28 38.30 17.35
N MET A 427 5.87 37.80 16.26
CA MET A 427 5.58 36.48 15.70
C MET A 427 5.86 35.37 16.73
N ILE A 428 7.04 35.39 17.37
CA ILE A 428 7.43 34.43 18.41
C ILE A 428 6.44 34.48 19.58
N ARG A 429 6.14 35.67 20.10
CA ARG A 429 5.21 35.85 21.22
C ARG A 429 3.80 35.34 20.88
N THR A 430 3.32 35.56 19.67
CA THR A 430 2.03 35.04 19.21
C THR A 430 2.05 33.52 19.13
N ALA A 431 3.09 32.94 18.53
CA ALA A 431 3.26 31.49 18.44
C ALA A 431 3.42 30.81 19.83
N MET A 432 3.95 31.49 20.84
CA MET A 432 4.01 30.96 22.21
C MET A 432 2.61 30.70 22.82
N LYS A 433 1.58 31.43 22.37
CA LYS A 433 0.20 31.28 22.88
C LYS A 433 -0.44 29.98 22.41
N SER A 434 -0.18 29.57 21.17
CA SER A 434 -0.75 28.34 20.60
C SER A 434 -0.01 27.09 21.09
N THR A 435 -0.74 26.05 21.47
CA THR A 435 -0.16 24.77 21.89
C THR A 435 0.64 24.09 20.77
N SER A 436 0.20 24.21 19.52
CA SER A 436 0.83 23.55 18.37
C SER A 436 2.14 24.18 17.93
N THR A 437 2.34 25.48 18.14
CA THR A 437 3.55 26.21 17.72
C THR A 437 4.46 26.61 18.88
N ARG A 438 4.02 26.41 20.14
CA ARG A 438 4.78 26.77 21.35
C ARG A 438 6.21 26.26 21.38
N SER A 439 6.43 24.99 21.07
CA SER A 439 7.77 24.39 21.13
C SER A 439 8.73 25.04 20.14
N LEU A 440 8.27 25.31 18.92
CA LEU A 440 9.05 26.03 17.91
C LEU A 440 9.35 27.46 18.36
N ALA A 441 8.34 28.16 18.88
CA ALA A 441 8.46 29.53 19.37
C ALA A 441 9.47 29.63 20.53
N GLN A 442 9.47 28.68 21.47
CA GLN A 442 10.47 28.59 22.55
C GLN A 442 11.88 28.43 22.00
N GLY A 443 12.04 27.57 20.98
CA GLY A 443 13.31 27.38 20.29
C GLY A 443 13.84 28.68 19.66
N LEU A 444 12.96 29.40 18.96
CA LEU A 444 13.25 30.69 18.32
C LEU A 444 13.54 31.80 19.34
N GLN A 445 12.77 31.87 20.44
CA GLN A 445 13.02 32.80 21.55
C GLN A 445 14.43 32.62 22.12
N GLY A 446 14.87 31.37 22.30
CA GLY A 446 16.23 31.08 22.73
C GLY A 446 17.28 31.57 21.72
N GLN A 447 17.05 31.42 20.42
CA GLN A 447 17.96 31.94 19.39
C GLN A 447 18.00 33.48 19.37
N LEU A 448 16.86 34.12 19.59
CA LEU A 448 16.78 35.57 19.72
C LEU A 448 17.57 36.08 20.92
N TRP A 449 17.43 35.42 22.07
CA TRP A 449 18.23 35.72 23.26
C TRP A 449 19.74 35.54 23.05
N LEU A 450 20.15 34.45 22.37
CA LEU A 450 21.56 34.25 22.01
C LEU A 450 22.08 35.39 21.12
N SER A 451 21.30 35.76 20.09
CA SER A 451 21.61 36.87 19.17
C SER A 451 21.80 38.19 19.93
N ASN A 452 20.95 38.44 20.93
CA ASN A 452 20.96 39.67 21.72
C ASN A 452 21.90 39.59 22.93
N LYS A 453 22.67 38.50 23.06
CA LYS A 453 23.61 38.25 24.17
C LYS A 453 22.95 38.33 25.54
N VAL A 454 21.68 37.94 25.63
CA VAL A 454 20.91 37.93 26.89
C VAL A 454 21.57 36.95 27.86
N SER A 455 21.86 37.40 29.07
CA SER A 455 22.49 36.53 30.07
C SER A 455 21.52 35.46 30.57
N ALA A 456 22.05 34.39 31.18
CA ALA A 456 21.22 33.40 31.86
C ALA A 456 20.31 34.06 32.92
N ASP A 457 20.85 34.98 33.70
CA ASP A 457 20.08 35.69 34.74
C ASP A 457 18.99 36.59 34.17
N GLU A 458 19.26 37.29 33.08
CA GLU A 458 18.27 38.13 32.42
C GLU A 458 17.15 37.28 31.81
N ALA A 459 17.48 36.18 31.13
CA ALA A 459 16.48 35.25 30.63
C ALA A 459 15.61 34.65 31.75
N PHE A 460 16.21 34.36 32.92
CA PHE A 460 15.49 33.89 34.10
C PHE A 460 14.44 34.91 34.58
N LYS A 461 14.81 36.20 34.59
CA LYS A 461 13.91 37.31 34.93
C LYS A 461 12.82 37.54 33.88
N LEU A 462 13.17 37.50 32.59
CA LEU A 462 12.20 37.65 31.48
C LEU A 462 11.12 36.57 31.52
N LEU A 463 11.49 35.35 31.94
CA LEU A 463 10.57 34.23 32.15
C LEU A 463 9.78 34.32 33.47
N LYS A 464 10.02 35.34 34.30
CA LYS A 464 9.38 35.60 35.60
C LYS A 464 9.55 34.47 36.62
N LEU A 465 10.58 33.65 36.45
CA LEU A 465 10.84 32.47 37.29
C LEU A 465 11.13 32.84 38.76
N GLU A 466 11.67 34.04 39.00
CA GLU A 466 11.95 34.56 40.35
C GLU A 466 10.69 34.71 41.23
N ARG A 467 9.50 34.78 40.61
CA ARG A 467 8.24 35.01 41.31
C ARG A 467 7.46 33.72 41.56
N GLU A 468 7.95 32.57 41.08
CA GLU A 468 7.22 31.30 41.09
C GLU A 468 7.45 30.47 42.37
N GLY A 469 8.39 30.89 43.23
CA GLY A 469 8.67 30.19 44.50
C GLY A 469 8.98 28.70 44.29
N THR A 470 8.37 27.83 45.10
CA THR A 470 8.50 26.36 44.94
C THR A 470 7.80 25.82 43.69
N GLY A 471 6.81 26.55 43.15
CA GLY A 471 6.11 26.20 41.92
C GLY A 471 6.99 26.22 40.66
N ILE A 472 8.17 26.85 40.73
CA ILE A 472 9.15 26.90 39.65
C ILE A 472 9.54 25.49 39.13
N LEU A 473 9.54 24.48 40.01
CA LEU A 473 9.96 23.12 39.64
C LEU A 473 9.03 22.46 38.62
N GLU A 474 7.74 22.79 38.67
CA GLU A 474 6.74 22.29 37.73
C GLU A 474 6.55 23.23 36.52
N SER A 475 7.24 24.37 36.52
CA SER A 475 7.07 25.41 35.52
C SER A 475 7.56 24.97 34.13
N PRO A 476 6.73 25.12 33.08
CA PRO A 476 7.18 24.97 31.70
C PRO A 476 8.26 25.99 31.32
N ASN A 477 8.26 27.17 31.97
CA ASN A 477 9.23 28.23 31.70
C ASN A 477 10.63 27.86 32.21
N LEU A 478 10.72 27.14 33.33
CA LEU A 478 11.99 26.64 33.85
C LEU A 478 12.70 25.76 32.81
N ARG A 479 11.95 24.90 32.10
CA ARG A 479 12.50 24.05 31.05
C ARG A 479 13.07 24.85 29.87
N ILE A 480 12.40 25.94 29.48
CA ILE A 480 12.89 26.85 28.44
C ILE A 480 14.22 27.45 28.89
N TRP A 481 14.29 27.91 30.13
CA TRP A 481 15.48 28.51 30.69
C TRP A 481 16.65 27.53 30.75
N ILE A 482 16.44 26.32 31.27
CA ILE A 482 17.47 25.26 31.30
C ILE A 482 18.00 24.98 29.90
N SER A 483 17.10 24.86 28.91
CA SER A 483 17.51 24.66 27.51
C SER A 483 18.30 25.83 26.96
N TYR A 484 18.02 27.07 27.39
CA TYR A 484 18.75 28.25 26.97
C TYR A 484 20.15 28.32 27.60
N VAL A 485 20.27 28.05 28.90
CA VAL A 485 21.57 27.97 29.59
C VAL A 485 22.46 26.89 28.97
N ALA A 486 21.89 25.72 28.66
CA ALA A 486 22.62 24.69 27.94
C ALA A 486 23.15 25.18 26.58
N LYS A 487 22.41 26.02 25.85
CA LYS A 487 22.91 26.59 24.59
C LYS A 487 24.03 27.60 24.81
N LEU A 488 23.91 28.48 25.82
CA LEU A 488 24.97 29.42 26.22
C LEU A 488 26.28 28.69 26.54
N SER A 489 26.18 27.51 27.14
CA SER A 489 27.32 26.67 27.53
C SER A 489 27.80 25.71 26.43
N LYS A 490 27.54 26.04 25.15
CA LYS A 490 27.90 25.22 23.99
C LYS A 490 27.33 23.79 24.07
N ASN A 491 26.06 23.68 24.48
CA ASN A 491 25.32 22.44 24.71
C ASN A 491 25.83 21.57 25.87
N ASN A 492 26.53 22.16 26.85
CA ASN A 492 26.79 21.48 28.11
C ASN A 492 25.48 21.35 28.91
N LYS A 493 24.85 20.17 28.83
CA LYS A 493 23.60 19.83 29.52
C LYS A 493 23.70 19.86 31.05
N TYR A 494 24.90 19.96 31.62
CA TYR A 494 25.14 19.93 33.06
C TYR A 494 25.88 21.18 33.53
N ASP A 495 25.68 22.30 32.84
CA ASP A 495 26.24 23.58 33.27
C ASP A 495 25.73 23.93 34.68
N SER A 496 26.67 24.13 35.62
CA SER A 496 26.38 24.43 37.01
C SER A 496 25.67 25.76 37.22
N THR A 497 25.64 26.64 36.20
CA THR A 497 24.85 27.88 36.18
C THR A 497 23.37 27.61 36.53
N VAL A 498 22.80 26.50 36.06
CA VAL A 498 21.40 26.14 36.35
C VAL A 498 21.20 25.90 37.85
N ILE A 499 22.03 25.05 38.46
CA ILE A 499 21.90 24.68 39.86
C ILE A 499 22.31 25.83 40.77
N ASN A 500 23.44 26.48 40.52
CA ASN A 500 23.90 27.62 41.31
C ASN A 500 22.85 28.74 41.39
N LYS A 501 22.14 28.99 40.28
CA LYS A 501 21.04 29.96 40.26
C LYS A 501 19.88 29.53 41.16
N LEU A 502 19.44 28.28 41.05
CA LEU A 502 18.35 27.76 41.85
C LEU A 502 18.72 27.69 43.33
N GLU A 503 19.93 27.29 43.68
CA GLU A 503 20.41 27.30 45.07
C GLU A 503 20.36 28.71 45.65
N THR A 504 20.80 29.71 44.89
CA THR A 504 20.67 31.12 45.29
C THR A 504 19.22 31.51 45.51
N SER A 505 18.31 31.13 44.59
CA SER A 505 16.87 31.43 44.69
C SER A 505 16.16 30.73 45.85
N PHE A 506 16.58 29.52 46.22
CA PHE A 506 16.02 28.73 47.33
C PHE A 506 16.74 28.98 48.67
N GLY A 507 17.80 29.80 48.68
CA GLY A 507 18.52 30.20 49.88
C GLY A 507 19.52 29.16 50.40
N GLY A 508 20.11 28.37 49.50
CA GLY A 508 21.19 27.41 49.75
C GLY A 508 21.01 26.07 49.03
N ASP A 509 22.11 25.33 48.88
CA ASP A 509 22.15 23.98 48.31
C ASP A 509 21.25 23.00 49.08
N MET A 510 21.29 23.03 50.41
CA MET A 510 20.50 22.18 51.29
C MET A 510 19.00 22.51 51.24
N LYS A 511 18.64 23.79 51.09
CA LYS A 511 17.24 24.19 50.93
C LYS A 511 16.69 23.79 49.57
N LEU A 512 17.47 23.92 48.50
CA LEU A 512 17.09 23.39 47.19
C LEU A 512 16.92 21.85 47.23
N ALA A 513 17.83 21.13 47.91
CA ALA A 513 17.72 19.69 48.09
C ALA A 513 16.44 19.31 48.85
N ARG A 514 16.10 20.00 49.95
CA ARG A 514 14.83 19.79 50.67
C ARG A 514 13.63 19.84 49.73
N VAL A 515 13.58 20.84 48.85
CA VAL A 515 12.46 21.00 47.91
C VAL A 515 12.49 19.91 46.83
N LEU A 516 13.64 19.64 46.19
CA LEU A 516 13.73 18.64 45.11
C LEU A 516 13.43 17.21 45.56
N TYR A 517 13.82 16.85 46.79
CA TYR A 517 13.67 15.50 47.34
C TYR A 517 12.47 15.37 48.30
N SER A 518 11.64 16.41 48.45
CA SER A 518 10.42 16.35 49.26
C SER A 518 9.45 15.28 48.73
N PRO A 519 8.77 14.53 49.63
CA PRO A 519 7.75 13.57 49.25
C PRO A 519 6.54 14.20 48.55
N ASP A 520 6.29 15.50 48.76
CA ASP A 520 5.17 16.24 48.15
C ASP A 520 5.46 16.70 46.71
N VAL A 521 6.73 16.70 46.28
CA VAL A 521 7.09 17.03 44.90
C VAL A 521 6.91 15.80 44.03
N LYS A 522 6.23 15.97 42.88
CA LYS A 522 6.09 14.91 41.88
C LYS A 522 7.47 14.49 41.37
N THR A 523 8.02 13.43 41.97
CA THR A 523 9.36 12.91 41.71
C THR A 523 9.57 12.44 40.26
N ASN A 524 8.47 12.23 39.53
CA ASN A 524 8.45 11.85 38.10
C ASN A 524 8.34 13.05 37.14
N GLY A 525 8.35 14.29 37.64
CA GLY A 525 8.39 15.47 36.79
C GLY A 525 9.74 15.56 36.06
N VAL A 526 9.71 15.68 34.72
CA VAL A 526 10.92 15.72 33.86
C VAL A 526 11.93 16.78 34.34
N ASN A 527 11.44 17.95 34.77
CA ASN A 527 12.30 19.01 35.32
C ASN A 527 13.00 18.57 36.62
N VAL A 528 12.26 17.95 37.53
CA VAL A 528 12.78 17.51 38.85
C VAL A 528 13.87 16.46 38.66
N GLN A 529 13.68 15.51 37.73
CA GLN A 529 14.71 14.50 37.41
C GLN A 529 15.99 15.15 36.87
N ILE A 530 15.86 16.06 35.90
CA ILE A 530 17.01 16.81 35.34
C ILE A 530 17.74 17.59 36.44
N LEU A 531 17.00 18.29 37.30
CA LEU A 531 17.58 19.08 38.38
C LEU A 531 18.26 18.22 39.44
N LYS A 532 17.71 17.06 39.80
CA LYS A 532 18.36 16.09 40.70
C LYS A 532 19.67 15.58 40.12
N GLU A 533 19.70 15.23 38.83
CA GLU A 533 20.93 14.82 38.15
C GLU A 533 21.98 15.92 38.15
N MET A 534 21.57 17.15 37.84
CA MET A 534 22.47 18.30 37.84
C MET A 534 22.99 18.60 39.26
N GLN A 535 22.14 18.56 40.29
CA GLN A 535 22.55 18.80 41.68
C GLN A 535 23.52 17.73 42.17
N PHE A 536 23.26 16.46 41.87
CA PHE A 536 24.17 15.35 42.19
C PHE A 536 25.55 15.55 41.55
N LYS A 537 25.58 15.94 40.28
CA LYS A 537 26.85 16.22 39.57
C LYS A 537 27.56 17.44 40.13
N ASP A 538 26.83 18.49 40.46
CA ASP A 538 27.42 19.69 41.04
C ASP A 538 28.08 19.39 42.41
N TRP A 539 27.41 18.60 43.26
CA TRP A 539 28.01 18.09 44.49
C TRP A 539 29.28 17.27 44.27
N ALA A 540 29.22 16.30 43.35
CA ALA A 540 30.34 15.39 43.10
C ALA A 540 31.55 16.09 42.46
N TYR A 541 31.32 16.97 41.48
CA TYR A 541 32.38 17.51 40.63
C TYR A 541 32.82 18.93 40.98
N ASN A 542 31.94 19.77 41.52
CA ASN A 542 32.25 21.18 41.80
C ASN A 542 32.40 21.47 43.29
N LYS A 543 31.67 20.76 44.16
CA LYS A 543 31.68 21.00 45.62
C LYS A 543 32.44 19.94 46.43
N GLY A 544 32.91 18.87 45.80
CA GLY A 544 33.66 17.80 46.48
C GLY A 544 32.86 17.07 47.56
N VAL A 545 31.52 17.07 47.44
CA VAL A 545 30.61 16.39 48.37
C VAL A 545 30.27 15.03 47.76
N ASP A 546 30.58 13.93 48.47
CA ASP A 546 30.07 12.62 48.09
C ASP A 546 28.56 12.58 48.37
N PRO A 547 27.70 12.42 47.35
CA PRO A 547 26.27 12.39 47.57
C PRO A 547 25.80 11.21 48.43
N ARG A 548 26.62 10.17 48.62
CA ARG A 548 26.37 9.04 49.52
C ARG A 548 26.61 9.39 50.99
N GLU A 549 27.33 10.49 51.24
CA GLU A 549 27.65 11.00 52.57
C GLU A 549 26.75 12.18 52.97
N LEU A 550 25.81 12.59 52.10
CA LEU A 550 24.84 13.66 52.38
C LEU A 550 23.97 13.36 53.59
N SER A 551 23.63 12.09 53.83
CA SER A 551 22.89 11.63 55.02
C SER A 551 23.66 11.81 56.33
N LYS A 552 24.96 12.16 56.29
CA LYS A 552 25.79 12.39 57.48
C LYS A 552 26.03 13.87 57.77
N LYS A 553 25.56 14.78 56.91
CA LYS A 553 25.54 16.21 57.24
C LYS A 553 24.44 16.45 58.27
N LYS A 554 24.78 17.09 59.41
CA LYS A 554 23.84 17.54 60.44
C LYS A 554 22.63 18.33 59.89
N GLU A 555 22.82 19.01 58.76
CA GLU A 555 21.77 19.75 58.07
C GLU A 555 20.73 18.82 57.41
N PHE A 556 21.08 17.58 57.05
CA PHE A 556 20.17 16.50 56.61
C PHE A 556 19.47 15.80 57.80
N ASP A 557 20.09 15.75 58.97
CA ASP A 557 19.44 15.24 60.19
C ASP A 557 18.33 16.18 60.70
N LEU A 558 18.49 17.49 60.52
CA LEU A 558 17.43 18.49 60.71
C LEU A 558 16.34 18.43 59.62
N LEU A 559 16.54 17.64 58.56
CA LEU A 559 15.62 17.50 57.42
C LEU A 559 14.64 16.32 57.54
N GLU A 560 14.83 15.38 58.48
CA GLU A 560 13.90 14.26 58.70
C GLU A 560 12.73 14.59 59.65
N GLY A 561 12.71 15.75 60.30
CA GLY A 561 11.56 16.18 61.10
C GLY A 561 11.23 15.25 62.28
N LYS A 562 11.95 15.41 63.39
CA LYS A 562 11.32 15.35 64.71
C LYS A 562 11.13 16.78 65.23
N ASP A 563 10.13 17.47 64.70
CA ASP A 563 9.38 18.40 65.54
C ASP A 563 8.27 17.58 66.19
N LEU A 564 8.55 17.02 67.37
CA LEU A 564 7.57 16.73 68.40
C LEU A 564 8.34 16.53 69.72
N GLU A 565 8.01 17.41 70.66
CA GLU A 565 8.26 17.33 72.10
C GLU A 565 9.71 17.53 72.57
N HIS A 566 9.99 18.71 73.10
CA HIS A 566 10.22 18.87 74.54
C HIS A 566 10.03 20.33 74.97
N ARG A 567 8.86 20.59 75.58
CA ARG A 567 8.78 21.52 76.70
C ARG A 567 9.66 20.96 77.82
N GLU A 568 10.51 21.80 78.41
CA GLU A 568 10.75 21.97 79.85
C GLU A 568 12.13 22.61 80.08
N ALA A 569 12.15 23.94 80.22
CA ALA A 569 12.46 24.64 81.48
C ALA A 569 12.11 26.13 81.32
#